data_AF-A0A8I1WB60-F1
#
_entry.id   AF-A0A8I1WB60-F1
#
_cell.length_a   1.000
_cell.length_b   1.000
_cell.length_c   1.000
_cell.angle_alpha   90.00
_cell.angle_beta   90.00
_cell.angle_gamma   90.00
#
_symmetry.space_group_name_H-M   'P 1'
#
loop_
_entity.id
_entity.type
_entity.pdbx_description
1 polymer ?
#
loop_
_entity_poly.entity_id
_entity_poly.type
_entity_poly.pdbx_seq_one_letter_code
_entity_poly.pdbx_strand_id
1 'polypeptide(L)'
;MYAVFQSGGKQHRVSEGQTVRLENLDAATCAAAEFKEVLLIANREDIKIGAPSVAVGVDQAAVVTHGPGDKVKHAKFRRRQHRRKPQGH
;
A
#
# COMPACT_ATOMS: atom_id res chain seq x y z
N MET A 1 0.78 -11.08 -16.00
CA MET A 1 -0.36 -11.17 -15.06
C MET A 1 -0.26 -9.98 -14.13
N TYR A 2 -1.36 -9.26 -13.90
CA TYR A 2 -1.39 -8.25 -12.84
C TYR A 2 -2.68 -8.36 -12.03
N ALA A 3 -2.59 -8.02 -10.76
CA ALA A 3 -3.71 -7.96 -9.84
C ALA A 3 -3.87 -6.54 -9.31
N VAL A 4 -5.08 -6.19 -8.88
CA VAL A 4 -5.37 -4.98 -8.12
C VAL A 4 -6.00 -5.41 -6.80
N PHE A 5 -5.35 -5.08 -5.69
CA PHE A 5 -5.84 -5.38 -4.35
C PHE A 5 -5.89 -4.12 -3.48
N GLN A 6 -6.67 -4.19 -2.41
CA GLN A 6 -6.79 -3.11 -1.44
C GLN A 6 -5.96 -3.39 -0.19
N SER A 7 -5.18 -2.42 0.25
CA SER A 7 -4.42 -2.46 1.50
C SER A 7 -4.20 -1.05 2.04
N GLY A 8 -4.29 -0.87 3.36
CA GLY A 8 -4.11 0.44 3.99
C GLY A 8 -5.08 1.53 3.50
N GLY A 9 -6.27 1.14 3.03
CA GLY A 9 -7.26 2.06 2.44
C GLY A 9 -6.91 2.57 1.03
N LYS A 10 -5.89 2.00 0.38
CA LYS A 10 -5.45 2.35 -0.98
C LYS A 10 -5.48 1.12 -1.87
N GLN A 11 -5.57 1.34 -3.19
CA GLN A 11 -5.53 0.28 -4.18
C GLN A 11 -4.16 0.22 -4.84
N HIS A 12 -3.64 -0.98 -5.03
CA HIS A 12 -2.32 -1.22 -5.60
C HIS A 12 -2.41 -2.17 -6.78
N ARG A 13 -1.86 -1.77 -7.92
CA ARG A 13 -1.66 -2.64 -9.08
C ARG A 13 -0.30 -3.32 -8.97
N VAL A 14 -0.28 -4.64 -8.99
CA VAL A 14 0.94 -5.43 -8.83
C VAL A 14 1.07 -6.51 -9.87
N SER A 15 2.31 -6.85 -10.20
CA SER A 15 2.65 -8.07 -10.96
C SER A 15 3.40 -9.04 -10.04
N GLU A 16 3.39 -10.32 -10.39
CA GLU A 16 4.17 -11.34 -9.67
C GLU A 16 5.66 -10.95 -9.59
N GLY A 17 6.24 -11.10 -8.39
CA GLY A 17 7.64 -10.76 -8.11
C GLY A 17 7.95 -9.27 -7.91
N GLN A 18 6.96 -8.38 -8.06
CA GLN A 18 7.15 -6.94 -7.84
C GLN A 18 7.19 -6.61 -6.34
N THR A 19 8.14 -5.78 -5.92
CA THR A 19 8.14 -5.20 -4.57
C THR A 19 7.30 -3.92 -4.56
N VAL A 20 6.34 -3.82 -3.64
CA VAL A 20 5.48 -2.64 -3.47
C VAL A 20 5.51 -2.14 -2.04
N ARG A 21 5.57 -0.82 -1.87
CA ARG A 21 5.50 -0.17 -0.57
C ARG A 21 4.05 0.06 -0.17
N LEU A 22 3.68 -0.46 0.99
CA LEU A 22 2.34 -0.35 1.58
C LEU A 22 2.42 0.44 2.90
N GLU A 23 1.26 0.69 3.49
CA GLU A 23 1.17 1.13 4.89
C GLU A 23 1.69 0.03 5.84
N ASN A 24 1.98 0.40 7.08
CA ASN A 24 2.55 -0.53 8.06
C ASN A 24 1.61 -1.72 8.33
N LEU A 25 2.18 -2.93 8.31
CA LEU A 25 1.46 -4.18 8.58
C LEU A 25 2.00 -4.82 9.87
N ASP A 26 1.12 -5.31 10.73
CA ASP A 26 1.47 -6.02 11.97
C ASP A 26 1.86 -7.49 11.68
N ALA A 27 2.85 -7.68 10.81
CA ALA A 27 3.40 -8.97 10.45
C ALA A 27 4.93 -8.95 10.60
N ALA A 28 5.52 -10.07 11.01
CA ALA A 28 6.97 -10.16 11.12
C ALA A 28 7.64 -10.03 9.74
N THR A 29 8.89 -9.56 9.70
CA THR A 29 9.70 -9.61 8.48
C THR A 29 9.87 -11.07 8.05
N CYS A 30 9.82 -11.32 6.74
CA CYS A 30 9.77 -12.65 6.11
C CYS A 30 8.49 -13.47 6.37
N ALA A 31 7.48 -12.92 7.06
CA ALA A 31 6.17 -13.58 7.16
C ALA A 31 5.40 -13.47 5.83
N ALA A 32 4.60 -14.49 5.54
CA ALA A 32 3.61 -14.43 4.48
C ALA A 32 2.42 -13.55 4.92
N ALA A 33 2.00 -12.66 4.04
CA ALA A 33 0.81 -11.83 4.16
C ALA A 33 -0.17 -12.22 3.06
N GLU A 34 -1.41 -12.50 3.44
CA GLU A 34 -2.49 -12.85 2.51
C GLU A 34 -3.47 -11.69 2.37
N PHE A 35 -3.68 -11.22 1.15
CA PHE A 35 -4.66 -10.18 0.84
C PHE A 35 -5.93 -10.83 0.27
N LYS A 36 -7.02 -10.76 1.04
CA LYS A 36 -8.33 -11.33 0.68
C LYS A 36 -9.16 -10.40 -0.22
N GLU A 37 -8.87 -9.10 -0.19
CA GLU A 37 -9.60 -8.09 -0.96
C GLU A 37 -8.91 -7.81 -2.30
N VAL A 38 -8.98 -8.78 -3.21
CA VAL A 38 -8.55 -8.61 -4.60
C VAL A 38 -9.73 -8.12 -5.44
N LEU A 39 -9.56 -6.97 -6.08
CA LEU A 39 -10.58 -6.28 -6.86
C LEU A 39 -10.57 -6.72 -8.33
N LEU A 40 -9.40 -7.01 -8.88
CA LEU A 40 -9.23 -7.35 -10.29
C LEU A 40 -8.02 -8.25 -10.50
N ILE A 41 -8.16 -9.24 -11.39
CA ILE A 41 -7.04 -10.06 -11.89
C ILE A 41 -7.09 -10.03 -13.42
N ALA A 42 -5.97 -9.69 -14.05
CA ALA A 42 -5.86 -9.60 -15.51
C ALA A 42 -4.72 -10.47 -16.07
N ASN A 43 -5.09 -11.37 -16.97
CA ASN A 43 -4.26 -12.34 -17.67
C ASN A 43 -4.39 -12.20 -19.18
N ARG A 44 -3.67 -11.23 -19.75
CA ARG A 44 -3.67 -10.88 -21.18
C ARG A 44 -5.08 -10.62 -21.73
N GLU A 45 -5.81 -11.68 -22.08
CA GLU A 45 -7.17 -11.63 -22.62
C GLU A 45 -8.24 -11.90 -21.54
N ASP A 46 -7.91 -12.63 -20.47
CA ASP A 46 -8.84 -12.94 -19.38
C ASP A 46 -8.75 -11.88 -18.28
N ILE A 47 -9.79 -11.04 -18.16
CA ILE A 47 -9.91 -10.02 -17.10
C ILE A 47 -11.06 -10.41 -16.18
N LYS A 48 -10.75 -10.73 -14.93
CA LYS A 48 -11.72 -10.99 -13.87
C LYS A 48 -11.91 -9.72 -13.05
N ILE A 49 -13.08 -9.10 -13.18
CA ILE A 49 -13.48 -7.91 -12.42
C ILE A 49 -14.37 -8.36 -11.25
N GLY A 50 -13.98 -8.00 -10.03
CA GLY A 50 -14.76 -8.28 -8.82
C GLY A 50 -15.96 -7.35 -8.66
N ALA A 51 -16.99 -7.82 -7.95
CA ALA A 51 -18.16 -7.03 -7.57
C ALA A 51 -18.61 -7.39 -6.15
N PRO A 52 -17.96 -6.90 -5.08
CA PRO A 52 -16.86 -5.92 -5.01
C PRO A 52 -15.45 -6.51 -5.06
N SER A 53 -15.28 -7.80 -4.79
CA SER A 53 -14.00 -8.53 -4.82
C SER A 53 -14.12 -9.82 -5.64
N VAL A 54 -12.99 -10.37 -6.07
CA VAL A 54 -12.89 -11.64 -6.81
C VAL A 54 -12.89 -12.79 -5.81
N ALA A 55 -13.88 -13.68 -5.86
CA ALA A 55 -14.10 -14.74 -4.86
C ALA A 55 -12.93 -15.74 -4.68
N VAL A 56 -12.00 -15.82 -5.64
CA VAL A 56 -10.87 -16.77 -5.65
C VAL A 56 -9.52 -16.05 -5.74
N GLY A 57 -9.51 -14.72 -5.61
CA GLY A 57 -8.28 -13.94 -5.65
C GLY A 57 -7.68 -13.84 -4.25
N VAL A 58 -6.78 -14.76 -3.91
CA VAL A 58 -5.90 -14.60 -2.73
C VAL A 58 -4.52 -14.25 -3.26
N ASP A 59 -4.09 -13.01 -3.03
CA ASP A 59 -2.73 -12.59 -3.33
C ASP A 59 -1.84 -12.91 -2.11
N GLN A 60 -0.87 -13.81 -2.30
CA GLN A 60 0.15 -14.12 -1.30
C GLN A 60 1.38 -13.27 -1.55
N ALA A 61 1.81 -12.53 -0.52
CA ALA A 61 3.03 -11.72 -0.55
C ALA A 61 3.93 -12.07 0.64
N ALA A 62 5.22 -11.81 0.52
CA ALA A 62 6.16 -11.89 1.63
C ALA A 62 6.55 -10.48 2.09
N VAL A 63 6.57 -10.26 3.41
CA VAL A 63 7.04 -8.99 3.98
C VAL A 63 8.57 -8.92 3.87
N VAL A 64 9.08 -8.07 2.99
CA VAL A 64 10.54 -7.95 2.77
C VAL A 64 11.23 -7.17 3.88
N THR A 65 10.71 -5.99 4.22
CA THR A 65 11.28 -5.10 5.24
C THR A 65 10.24 -4.14 5.79
N HIS A 66 10.40 -3.73 7.06
CA HIS A 66 9.67 -2.61 7.66
C HIS A 66 10.59 -1.41 7.81
N GLY A 67 10.05 -0.20 7.62
CA GLY A 67 10.83 1.01 7.85
C GLY A 67 10.06 2.31 7.64
N PRO A 68 10.43 3.37 8.39
CA PRO A 68 9.86 4.69 8.20
C PRO A 68 10.20 5.25 6.81
N GLY A 69 9.38 6.20 6.35
CA GLY A 69 9.69 7.00 5.16
C GLY A 69 10.77 8.04 5.43
N ASP A 70 11.12 8.78 4.39
CA ASP A 70 11.99 9.94 4.54
C ASP A 70 11.30 11.01 5.39
N LYS A 71 12.08 11.67 6.26
CA LYS A 71 11.55 12.69 7.17
C LYS A 71 11.00 13.88 6.41
N VAL A 72 9.72 14.17 6.58
CA VAL A 72 9.05 15.33 5.96
C VAL A 72 9.05 16.50 6.94
N LYS A 73 9.68 17.62 6.56
CA LYS A 73 9.71 18.84 7.39
C LYS A 73 8.59 19.79 6.97
N HIS A 74 7.73 20.17 7.89
CA HIS A 74 6.69 21.18 7.68
C HIS A 74 6.87 22.35 8.67
N ALA A 75 6.75 23.59 8.20
CA ALA A 75 6.76 24.78 9.04
C ALA A 75 5.46 25.59 8.90
N LYS A 76 4.83 25.95 10.01
CA LYS A 76 3.70 26.88 10.06
C LYS A 76 4.20 28.26 10.48
N PHE A 77 4.02 29.27 9.64
CA PHE A 77 4.40 30.66 9.95
C PHE A 77 3.17 31.57 9.81
N ARG A 78 2.97 32.48 10.78
CA ARG A 78 2.00 33.58 10.65
C ARG A 78 2.74 34.91 10.71
N ARG A 79 2.71 35.64 9.59
CA ARG A 79 3.35 36.96 9.44
C ARG A 79 2.76 37.96 10.44
N ARG A 80 3.61 38.79 11.03
CA ARG A 80 3.25 39.87 11.98
C ARG A 80 2.59 39.42 13.29
N GLN A 81 2.54 38.11 13.55
CA GLN A 81 1.91 37.54 14.75
C GLN A 81 2.93 36.85 15.69
N HIS A 82 4.24 37.10 15.49
CA HIS A 82 5.32 36.45 16.25
C HIS A 82 5.17 34.92 16.39
N ARG A 83 4.63 34.24 15.37
CA ARG A 83 4.30 32.81 15.41
C ARG A 83 4.98 32.04 14.28
N ARG A 84 5.89 31.14 14.66
CA ARG A 84 6.56 30.17 13.78
C ARG A 84 6.66 28.83 14.51
N LYS A 85 6.20 27.73 13.89
CA LYS A 85 6.30 26.37 14.42
C LYS A 85 6.83 25.41 13.34
N PRO A 86 8.09 24.96 13.41
CA PRO A 86 8.58 23.84 12.63
C PRO A 86 8.15 22.50 13.25
N GLN A 87 7.92 21.48 12.43
CA GLN A 87 7.62 20.11 12.83
C GLN A 87 8.14 19.13 11.77
N GLY A 88 8.60 17.95 12.19
CA GLY A 88 8.88 16.83 11.29
C GLY A 88 7.80 15.76 11.41
N HIS A 89 7.55 15.05 10.31
CA HIS A 89 6.85 13.76 10.26
C HIS A 89 7.84 12.70 9.79
#